data_AF-A0A2R6DK97-F1
#
_entry.id   AF-A0A2R6DK97-F1
#
_cell.length_a   1.000
_cell.length_b   1.000
_cell.length_c   1.000
_cell.angle_alpha   90.00
_cell.angle_beta   90.00
_cell.angle_gamma   90.00
#
_symmetry.space_group_name_H-M   'P 1'
#
loop_
_entity.id
_entity.type
_entity.pdbx_description
1 polymer ?
#
loop_
_entity_poly.entity_id
_entity_poly.type
_entity_poly.pdbx_seq_one_letter_code
_entity_poly.pdbx_strand_id
1 'polypeptide(L)'
;MAEDALPSGWQEIDDTDRDAGRYNPQPISRFEHGETGVGIRLTPADPKAGTGSGPGDDGENDYRVSVGEDGAGDMTPLTNASGHAGALGVARELMGAYNERCIDGNEDTEALFEDFAGTD
;
A
#
# COMPACT_ATOMS: atom_id res chain seq x y z
N MET A 1 4.34 -16.99 -17.22
CA MET A 1 3.35 -16.13 -16.55
C MET A 1 4.18 -15.01 -15.96
N ALA A 2 3.99 -13.76 -16.39
CA ALA A 2 4.82 -12.68 -15.90
C ALA A 2 4.50 -12.52 -14.41
N GLU A 3 5.41 -12.99 -13.57
CA GLU A 3 5.54 -12.50 -12.21
C GLU A 3 5.58 -10.98 -12.37
N ASP A 4 4.54 -10.32 -11.88
CA ASP A 4 4.42 -8.88 -11.92
C ASP A 4 5.43 -8.34 -10.91
N ALA A 5 6.69 -8.34 -11.37
CA ALA A 5 7.86 -8.10 -10.57
C ALA A 5 7.78 -6.67 -10.07
N LEU A 6 7.83 -6.52 -8.75
CA LEU A 6 7.90 -5.21 -8.13
C LEU A 6 9.07 -4.41 -8.74
N PRO A 7 8.95 -3.07 -8.81
CA PRO A 7 10.06 -2.23 -9.21
C PRO A 7 11.33 -2.56 -8.43
N SER A 8 12.50 -2.43 -9.07
CA SER A 8 13.80 -2.78 -8.47
C SER A 8 13.97 -2.21 -7.05
N GLY A 9 14.50 -3.00 -6.13
CA GLY A 9 14.71 -2.58 -4.74
C GLY A 9 13.50 -2.75 -3.82
N TRP A 10 12.31 -2.99 -4.36
CA TRP A 10 11.11 -3.28 -3.59
C TRP A 10 10.90 -4.78 -3.37
N GLN A 11 10.46 -5.13 -2.18
CA GLN A 11 10.09 -6.49 -1.79
C GLN A 11 8.75 -6.50 -1.06
N GLU A 12 7.95 -7.53 -1.29
CA GLU A 12 6.74 -7.79 -0.51
C GLU A 12 7.13 -8.43 0.83
N ILE A 13 6.65 -7.85 1.92
CA ILE A 13 6.84 -8.35 3.27
C ILE A 13 5.60 -9.16 3.63
N ASP A 14 5.75 -10.48 3.63
CA ASP A 14 4.73 -11.40 4.11
C ASP A 14 4.68 -11.34 5.65
N ASP A 15 3.67 -10.67 6.19
CA ASP A 15 3.43 -10.55 7.64
C ASP A 15 2.25 -11.46 8.05
N THR A 16 2.24 -12.70 7.54
CA THR A 16 1.22 -13.71 7.84
C THR A 16 1.06 -13.94 9.35
N ASP A 17 2.12 -13.72 10.13
CA ASP A 17 2.13 -13.88 11.59
C ASP A 17 1.36 -12.76 12.33
N ARG A 18 1.40 -11.49 11.89
CA ARG A 18 0.54 -10.42 12.47
C ARG A 18 -0.91 -10.50 11.99
N ASP A 19 -1.15 -11.07 10.82
CA ASP A 19 -2.50 -11.19 10.25
C ASP A 19 -3.31 -12.34 10.85
N ALA A 20 -2.64 -13.35 11.43
CA ALA A 20 -3.28 -14.49 12.09
C ALA A 20 -4.23 -14.12 13.26
N GLY A 21 -4.12 -12.92 13.83
CA GLY A 21 -4.98 -12.42 14.92
C GLY A 21 -6.14 -11.52 14.49
N ARG A 22 -6.33 -11.24 13.19
CA ARG A 22 -7.34 -10.28 12.73
C ARG A 22 -8.72 -10.91 12.57
N TYR A 23 -9.75 -10.16 12.97
CA TYR A 23 -11.15 -10.52 12.72
C TYR A 23 -11.61 -10.21 11.29
N ASN A 24 -10.87 -9.38 10.55
CA ASN A 24 -11.17 -9.03 9.16
C ASN A 24 -10.42 -9.99 8.21
N PRO A 25 -11.13 -10.79 7.38
CA PRO A 25 -10.50 -11.75 6.46
C PRO A 25 -9.91 -11.11 5.19
N GLN A 26 -10.04 -9.79 5.02
CA GLN A 26 -9.50 -9.09 3.85
C GLN A 26 -7.97 -9.03 3.86
N PRO A 27 -7.30 -9.26 2.71
CA PRO A 27 -5.84 -9.30 2.62
C PRO A 27 -5.20 -7.96 2.98
N ILE A 28 -3.98 -8.02 3.48
CA ILE A 28 -3.12 -6.87 3.72
C ILE A 28 -1.84 -7.13 2.96
N SER A 29 -1.39 -6.13 2.21
CA SER A 29 -0.10 -6.21 1.53
C SER A 29 0.82 -5.15 2.10
N ARG A 30 2.08 -5.51 2.24
CA ARG A 30 3.13 -4.63 2.74
C ARG A 30 4.33 -4.76 1.82
N PHE A 31 4.90 -3.63 1.47
CA PHE A 31 6.06 -3.54 0.62
C PHE A 31 7.11 -2.69 1.31
N GLU A 32 8.37 -3.03 1.12
CA GLU A 32 9.51 -2.30 1.65
C GLU A 32 10.54 -2.09 0.55
N HIS A 33 11.14 -0.91 0.53
CA HIS A 33 12.34 -0.64 -0.27
C HIS A 33 13.59 -1.00 0.54
N GLY A 34 14.30 -2.05 0.13
CA GLY A 34 15.38 -2.66 0.92
C GLY A 34 16.60 -1.77 1.15
N GLU A 35 16.81 -0.73 0.34
CA GLU A 35 17.94 0.19 0.50
C GLU A 35 17.63 1.39 1.41
N THR A 36 16.37 1.81 1.48
CA THR A 36 15.97 3.05 2.17
C THR A 36 15.08 2.82 3.38
N GLY A 37 14.48 1.63 3.53
CA GLY A 37 13.56 1.32 4.62
C GLY A 37 12.18 1.98 4.46
N VAL A 38 11.88 2.57 3.31
CA VAL A 38 10.53 3.09 3.02
C VAL A 38 9.56 1.94 2.85
N GLY A 39 8.47 1.98 3.61
CA GLY A 39 7.40 1.01 3.61
C GLY A 39 6.10 1.56 2.99
N ILE A 40 5.44 0.73 2.19
CA ILE A 40 4.09 0.94 1.68
C ILE A 40 3.17 -0.13 2.26
N ARG A 41 1.99 0.26 2.71
CA ARG A 41 0.99 -0.66 3.26
C ARG A 41 -0.37 -0.45 2.64
N LEU A 42 -0.98 -1.56 2.26
CA LEU A 42 -2.34 -1.63 1.76
C LEU A 42 -3.23 -2.23 2.85
N THR A 43 -4.12 -1.43 3.41
CA THR A 43 -5.09 -1.88 4.40
C THR A 43 -6.51 -1.59 3.94
N PRO A 44 -7.49 -2.47 4.23
CA PRO A 44 -8.90 -2.14 4.03
C PRO A 44 -9.24 -0.82 4.74
N ALA A 45 -9.90 0.09 4.02
CA ALA A 45 -10.31 1.40 4.54
C ALA A 45 -11.38 1.25 5.64
N ASP A 46 -12.22 0.21 5.55
CA ASP A 46 -13.17 -0.16 6.59
C ASP A 46 -12.80 -1.53 7.21
N PRO A 47 -12.50 -1.60 8.52
CA PRO A 47 -12.12 -2.84 9.19
C PRO A 47 -13.29 -3.81 9.44
N LYS A 48 -14.53 -3.41 9.15
CA LYS A 48 -15.76 -4.20 9.34
C LYS A 48 -16.40 -4.67 8.03
N ALA A 49 -15.92 -4.20 6.87
CA ALA A 49 -16.42 -4.54 5.55
C ALA A 49 -16.51 -6.06 5.28
N GLY A 50 -15.71 -6.89 5.96
CA GLY A 50 -15.76 -8.35 5.84
C GLY A 50 -16.71 -9.09 6.79
N THR A 51 -17.50 -8.39 7.62
CA THR A 51 -18.25 -9.01 8.74
C THR A 51 -19.77 -9.07 8.55
N GLY A 52 -20.29 -8.48 7.47
CA GLY A 52 -21.70 -8.52 7.11
C GLY A 52 -21.99 -9.66 6.13
N SER A 53 -22.76 -10.67 6.56
CA SER A 53 -23.39 -11.61 5.63
C SER A 53 -24.46 -10.89 4.81
N GLY A 54 -24.12 -10.36 3.64
CA GLY A 54 -25.07 -9.77 2.71
C GLY A 54 -24.54 -9.82 1.27
N PRO A 55 -25.34 -10.23 0.29
CA PRO A 55 -25.03 -9.97 -1.11
C PRO A 55 -25.53 -8.55 -1.44
N GLY A 56 -24.63 -7.58 -1.64
CA GLY A 56 -25.03 -6.22 -1.98
C GLY A 56 -23.84 -5.30 -2.29
N ASP A 57 -23.23 -5.43 -3.47
CA ASP A 57 -23.43 -4.47 -4.57
C ASP A 57 -22.66 -3.14 -4.32
N ASP A 58 -21.53 -3.03 -5.02
CA ASP A 58 -20.82 -1.81 -5.47
C ASP A 58 -20.18 -0.82 -4.47
N GLY A 59 -20.21 -1.03 -3.14
CA GLY A 59 -19.57 -0.10 -2.17
C GLY A 59 -18.45 -0.67 -1.30
N GLU A 60 -18.14 -1.95 -1.43
CA GLU A 60 -17.48 -2.71 -0.37
C GLU A 60 -16.16 -3.29 -0.90
N ASN A 61 -15.04 -2.58 -0.73
CA ASN A 61 -13.64 -3.08 -0.70
C ASN A 61 -12.63 -1.93 -0.88
N ASP A 62 -12.86 -0.71 -0.39
CA ASP A 62 -11.84 0.33 -0.51
C ASP A 62 -10.59 -0.04 0.29
N TYR A 63 -9.43 0.20 -0.30
CA TYR A 63 -8.12 0.01 0.31
C TYR A 63 -7.43 1.35 0.45
N ARG A 64 -6.88 1.57 1.62
CA ARG A 64 -6.02 2.70 1.92
C ARG A 64 -4.58 2.34 1.63
N VAL A 65 -3.94 3.16 0.80
CA VAL A 65 -2.50 3.14 0.55
C VAL A 65 -1.87 4.07 1.57
N SER A 66 -0.99 3.53 2.42
CA SER A 66 -0.26 4.29 3.43
C SER A 66 1.24 4.13 3.22
N VAL A 67 2.01 5.15 3.58
CA VAL A 67 3.47 5.17 3.48
C VAL A 67 4.11 5.57 4.78
N GLY A 68 5.33 5.12 5.02
CA GLY A 68 6.12 5.51 6.18
C GLY A 68 7.42 4.72 6.21
N GLU A 69 8.15 4.81 7.31
CA GLU A 69 9.26 3.89 7.55
C GLU A 69 8.70 2.48 7.85
N ASP A 70 9.27 1.46 7.23
CA ASP A 70 8.86 0.08 7.46
C ASP A 70 9.09 -0.30 8.93
N GLY A 71 8.01 -0.68 9.63
CA GLY A 71 8.06 -1.10 11.02
C GLY A 71 7.76 0.04 12.00
N ALA A 72 7.67 1.28 11.50
CA ALA A 72 7.02 2.35 12.24
C ALA A 72 5.54 1.98 12.46
N GLY A 73 5.08 2.11 13.70
CA GLY A 73 3.67 1.90 14.04
C GLY A 73 2.75 2.94 13.41
N ASP A 74 3.30 4.05 12.95
CA ASP A 74 2.59 5.20 12.38
C ASP A 74 2.95 5.30 10.89
N MET A 75 1.99 4.96 10.03
CA MET A 75 2.09 5.14 8.58
C MET A 75 1.11 6.25 8.16
N THR A 76 1.58 7.14 7.31
CA THR A 76 0.81 8.27 6.79
C THR A 76 -0.11 7.78 5.67
N PRO A 77 -1.42 8.04 5.74
CA PRO A 77 -2.32 7.71 4.65
C PRO A 77 -2.07 8.64 3.46
N LEU A 78 -1.88 8.09 2.26
CA LEU A 78 -1.75 8.86 1.03
C LEU A 78 -3.09 9.00 0.31
N THR A 79 -3.69 7.87 -0.07
CA THR A 79 -4.88 7.85 -0.90
C THR A 79 -5.70 6.58 -0.65
N ASN A 80 -6.94 6.58 -1.11
CA ASN A 80 -7.80 5.40 -1.10
C ASN A 80 -8.03 4.93 -2.54
N ALA A 81 -8.02 3.62 -2.74
CA ALA A 81 -8.29 3.01 -4.02
C ALA A 81 -9.41 1.98 -3.88
N SER A 82 -10.23 1.89 -4.91
CA SER A 82 -11.31 0.90 -4.96
C SER A 82 -10.73 -0.49 -5.22
N GLY A 83 -10.79 -1.35 -4.20
CA GLY A 83 -10.30 -2.73 -4.26
C GLY A 83 -8.79 -2.87 -4.04
N HIS A 84 -8.40 -4.08 -3.62
CA HIS A 84 -6.99 -4.43 -3.39
C HIS A 84 -6.16 -4.31 -4.66
N ALA A 85 -6.69 -4.73 -5.81
CA ALA A 85 -6.00 -4.62 -7.09
C ALA A 85 -5.76 -3.16 -7.52
N GLY A 86 -6.71 -2.25 -7.24
CA GLY A 86 -6.54 -0.82 -7.47
C GLY A 86 -5.43 -0.24 -6.59
N ALA A 87 -5.45 -0.61 -5.30
CA ALA A 87 -4.41 -0.19 -4.36
C ALA A 87 -3.02 -0.76 -4.70
N LEU A 88 -2.93 -1.99 -5.23
CA LEU A 88 -1.69 -2.55 -5.75
C LEU A 88 -1.17 -1.76 -6.95
N GLY A 89 -2.07 -1.33 -7.85
CA GLY A 89 -1.73 -0.46 -8.97
C GLY A 89 -1.08 0.84 -8.49
N VAL A 90 -1.77 1.56 -7.60
CA VAL A 90 -1.29 2.81 -7.01
C VAL A 90 0.04 2.61 -6.27
N ALA A 91 0.16 1.54 -5.49
CA ALA A 91 1.41 1.23 -4.78
C ALA A 91 2.56 1.04 -5.76
N ARG A 92 2.36 0.32 -6.88
CA ARG A 92 3.41 0.11 -7.88
C ARG A 92 3.79 1.40 -8.61
N GLU A 93 2.81 2.25 -8.92
CA GLU A 93 3.07 3.56 -9.50
C GLU A 93 3.92 4.41 -8.56
N LEU A 94 3.59 4.42 -7.27
CA LEU A 94 4.38 5.09 -6.24
C LEU A 94 5.79 4.52 -6.12
N MET A 95 5.95 3.19 -6.09
CA MET A 95 7.26 2.53 -6.04
C MET A 95 8.14 2.92 -7.24
N GLY A 96 7.55 2.97 -8.44
CA GLY A 96 8.24 3.41 -9.65
C GLY A 96 8.64 4.88 -9.58
N ALA A 97 7.71 5.75 -9.17
CA ALA A 97 7.97 7.18 -9.00
C ALA A 97 9.03 7.45 -7.92
N TYR A 98 9.05 6.69 -6.83
CA TYR A 98 10.05 6.76 -5.78
C TYR A 98 11.45 6.42 -6.31
N ASN A 99 11.56 5.34 -7.08
CA ASN A 99 12.83 4.95 -7.68
C ASN A 99 13.35 6.00 -8.67
N GLU A 100 12.47 6.54 -9.52
CA GLU A 100 12.86 7.54 -10.52
C GLU A 100 13.18 8.90 -9.89
N ARG A 101 12.32 9.39 -8.99
CA ARG A 101 12.41 10.75 -8.46
C ARG A 101 13.30 10.82 -7.22
N CYS A 102 13.18 9.90 -6.27
CA CYS A 102 13.95 9.95 -5.03
C CYS A 102 15.30 9.23 -5.12
N ILE A 103 15.33 8.00 -5.67
CA ILE A 103 16.57 7.22 -5.75
C ILE A 103 17.49 7.75 -6.86
N ASP A 104 17.00 7.89 -8.09
CA ASP A 104 17.80 8.39 -9.21
C ASP A 104 17.81 9.92 -9.29
N GLY A 105 16.66 10.57 -9.06
CA GLY A 105 16.47 12.01 -9.17
C GLY A 105 16.87 12.84 -7.94
N ASN A 106 17.19 12.22 -6.80
CA ASN A 106 17.50 12.89 -5.52
C ASN A 106 16.40 13.88 -5.06
N GLU A 107 15.15 13.62 -5.42
CA GLU A 107 13.98 14.34 -4.91
C GLU A 107 13.70 13.94 -3.46
N ASP A 108 13.20 14.89 -2.68
CA ASP A 108 12.77 14.63 -1.32
C ASP A 108 11.58 13.67 -1.29
N THR A 109 11.64 12.66 -0.43
CA THR A 109 10.60 11.64 -0.32
C THR A 109 9.28 12.22 0.18
N GLU A 110 9.31 13.22 1.06
CA GLU A 110 8.12 13.90 1.55
C GLU A 110 7.42 14.64 0.40
N ALA A 111 8.19 15.30 -0.47
CA ALA A 111 7.64 16.02 -1.62
C ALA A 111 6.91 15.09 -2.60
N LEU A 112 7.44 13.89 -2.86
CA LEU A 112 6.77 12.87 -3.66
C LEU A 112 5.46 12.40 -3.01
N PHE A 113 5.48 12.20 -1.69
CA PHE A 113 4.30 11.75 -0.95
C PHE A 113 3.20 12.81 -0.92
N GLU A 114 3.56 14.09 -0.78
CA GLU A 114 2.61 15.20 -0.88
C GLU A 114 1.94 15.28 -2.26
N ASP A 115 2.70 15.04 -3.34
CA ASP A 115 2.20 14.99 -4.73
C ASP A 115 1.14 13.88 -4.91
N PHE A 116 1.41 12.68 -4.37
CA PHE A 116 0.48 11.57 -4.40
C PHE A 116 -0.74 11.75 -3.49
N ALA A 117 -0.58 12.42 -2.34
CA ALA A 117 -1.68 12.70 -1.42
C ALA A 117 -2.64 13.80 -1.94
N GLY A 118 -2.15 14.67 -2.82
CA GLY A 118 -2.91 15.80 -3.37
C GLY A 118 -3.68 15.51 -4.67
N THR A 119 -3.58 14.29 -5.22
CA THR A 119 -4.28 13.90 -6.44
C THR A 119 -5.70 13.41 -6.10
N ASP A 120 -6.68 14.32 -6.14
CA ASP A 120 -8.14 14.06 -6.06
C ASP A 120 -8.77 14.03 -7.46
#